data_AF-D4TX53-F1
#
_entry.id   AF-D4TX53-F1
#
_cell.length_a   1.000
_cell.length_b   1.000
_cell.length_c   1.000
_cell.angle_alpha   90.00
_cell.angle_beta   90.00
_cell.angle_gamma   90.00
#
_symmetry.space_group_name_H-M   'P 1'
#
loop_
_entity.id
_entity.type
_entity.pdbx_description
1 polymer ?
#
loop_
_entity_poly.entity_id
_entity_poly.type
_entity_poly.pdbx_seq_one_letter_code
_entity_poly.pdbx_strand_id
1 'polypeptide(L)'
;MKDNVLGCLCALILGVLGVGIWYAEMFTDSKAANLWRRMNGQGRISKNWAAIGSPAISSICFIYLFSVLIEKHVPDWLIFGLACLMMLLLLVMIIGLLPIKFPRWVYADWQYAKRHGLLDADGNIDQEAYENHADRKEFW
;
A
#
# COMPACT_ATOMS: atom_id res chain seq x y z
N MET A 1 -27.31 -5.48 -12.37
CA MET A 1 -25.99 -6.09 -12.68
C MET A 1 -25.29 -5.34 -13.80
N LYS A 2 -25.88 -5.17 -14.99
CA LYS A 2 -25.25 -4.44 -16.12
C LYS A 2 -24.73 -3.04 -15.73
N ASP A 3 -25.45 -2.31 -14.88
CA ASP A 3 -25.06 -0.95 -14.46
C ASP A 3 -23.83 -0.90 -13.54
N ASN A 4 -23.47 -2.02 -12.88
CA ASN A 4 -22.33 -2.10 -11.96
C ASN A 4 -21.13 -2.86 -12.55
N VAL A 5 -21.24 -3.42 -13.77
CA VAL A 5 -20.16 -4.24 -14.38
C VAL A 5 -18.89 -3.41 -14.57
N LEU A 6 -19.02 -2.19 -15.10
CA LEU A 6 -17.88 -1.30 -15.30
C LEU A 6 -17.23 -0.92 -13.96
N GLY A 7 -18.05 -0.58 -12.96
CA GLY A 7 -17.56 -0.26 -11.61
C GLY A 7 -16.82 -1.44 -10.96
N CYS A 8 -17.35 -2.65 -11.10
CA CYS A 8 -16.71 -3.88 -10.61
C CYS A 8 -15.38 -4.15 -11.34
N LEU A 9 -15.33 -3.96 -12.65
CA LEU A 9 -14.11 -4.15 -13.44
C LEU A 9 -13.04 -3.12 -13.05
N CYS A 10 -13.41 -1.85 -12.93
CA CYS A 10 -12.53 -0.80 -12.45
C CYS A 10 -12.01 -1.10 -11.04
N ALA A 11 -12.89 -1.49 -10.11
CA ALA A 11 -12.50 -1.84 -8.75
C ALA A 11 -11.58 -3.06 -8.71
N LEU A 12 -11.84 -4.08 -9.51
CA LEU A 12 -10.98 -5.26 -9.60
C LEU A 12 -9.57 -4.89 -10.10
N ILE A 13 -9.49 -4.13 -11.19
CA ILE A 13 -8.21 -3.69 -11.77
C ILE A 13 -7.45 -2.82 -10.77
N LEU A 14 -8.11 -1.83 -10.18
CA LEU A 14 -7.48 -0.93 -9.19
C LEU A 14 -7.05 -1.66 -7.93
N GLY A 15 -7.86 -2.58 -7.41
CA GLY A 15 -7.54 -3.37 -6.23
C GLY A 15 -6.34 -4.30 -6.46
N VAL A 16 -6.32 -5.02 -7.59
CA VAL A 16 -5.23 -5.95 -7.93
C VAL A 16 -3.93 -5.19 -8.24
N LEU A 17 -3.99 -4.12 -9.04
CA LEU A 17 -2.81 -3.32 -9.33
C LEU A 17 -2.31 -2.62 -8.07
N GLY A 18 -3.19 -2.04 -7.26
CA GLY A 18 -2.84 -1.35 -6.03
C GLY A 18 -2.13 -2.26 -5.04
N VAL A 19 -2.68 -3.45 -4.77
CA VAL A 19 -2.04 -4.41 -3.87
C VAL A 19 -0.75 -4.97 -4.47
N GLY A 20 -0.70 -5.19 -5.79
CA GLY A 20 0.50 -5.67 -6.48
C GLY A 20 1.65 -4.67 -6.42
N ILE A 21 1.38 -3.39 -6.67
CA ILE A 21 2.35 -2.29 -6.57
C ILE A 21 2.82 -2.15 -5.12
N TRP A 22 1.88 -2.09 -4.16
CA TRP A 22 2.21 -1.98 -2.75
C TRP A 22 3.05 -3.15 -2.26
N TYR A 23 2.65 -4.38 -2.60
CA TYR A 23 3.38 -5.58 -2.23
C TYR A 23 4.78 -5.61 -2.85
N ALA A 24 4.89 -5.26 -4.13
CA ALA A 24 6.18 -5.16 -4.80
C ALA A 24 7.08 -4.13 -4.12
N GLU A 25 6.56 -2.95 -3.77
CA GLU A 25 7.30 -1.90 -3.08
C GLU A 25 7.76 -2.35 -1.68
N MET A 26 6.88 -3.02 -0.93
CA MET A 26 7.15 -3.41 0.45
C MET A 26 8.07 -4.61 0.56
N PHE A 27 7.93 -5.62 -0.30
CA PHE A 27 8.48 -6.95 -0.06
C PHE A 27 9.38 -7.48 -1.19
N THR A 28 9.41 -6.84 -2.35
CA THR A 28 10.15 -7.33 -3.51
C THR A 28 11.26 -6.37 -3.90
N ASP A 29 12.36 -6.89 -4.43
CA ASP A 29 13.52 -6.10 -4.88
C ASP A 29 13.57 -5.99 -6.42
N SER A 30 12.40 -6.00 -7.07
CA SER A 30 12.29 -5.91 -8.52
C SER A 30 12.66 -4.51 -9.03
N LYS A 31 13.05 -4.42 -10.32
CA LYS A 31 13.36 -3.12 -10.95
C LYS A 31 12.19 -2.14 -10.85
N ALA A 32 10.96 -2.64 -10.98
CA ALA A 32 9.75 -1.85 -10.82
C ALA A 32 9.57 -1.34 -9.38
N ALA A 33 9.80 -2.19 -8.37
CA ALA A 33 9.73 -1.80 -6.96
C ALA A 33 10.77 -0.71 -6.63
N ASN A 34 11.98 -0.83 -7.18
CA ASN A 34 13.06 0.14 -7.00
C ASN A 34 12.71 1.50 -7.61
N LEU A 35 12.16 1.50 -8.84
CA LEU A 35 11.68 2.72 -9.49
C LEU A 35 10.58 3.40 -8.67
N TRP A 36 9.64 2.61 -8.14
CA TRP A 36 8.52 3.12 -7.35
C TRP A 36 8.99 3.74 -6.03
N ARG A 37 9.89 3.05 -5.30
CA ARG A 37 10.52 3.60 -4.09
C ARG A 37 11.29 4.90 -4.38
N ARG A 38 11.96 5.01 -5.53
CA ARG A 38 12.64 6.25 -5.94
C ARG A 38 11.65 7.39 -6.18
N MET A 39 10.52 7.11 -6.84
CA MET A 39 9.47 8.11 -7.05
C MET A 39 8.86 8.58 -5.72
N ASN A 40 8.66 7.67 -4.77
CA ASN A 40 8.18 8.00 -3.43
C ASN A 40 9.22 8.78 -2.60
N GLY A 41 10.50 8.45 -2.74
CA GLY A 41 11.62 9.13 -2.08
C GLY A 41 11.89 10.54 -2.61
N GLN A 42 11.66 10.78 -3.91
CA GLN A 42 11.82 12.09 -4.56
C GLN A 42 10.64 13.05 -4.31
N GLY A 43 9.69 12.69 -3.44
CA GLY A 43 8.56 13.54 -3.09
C GLY A 43 7.47 13.64 -4.16
N ARG A 44 7.51 12.83 -5.22
CA ARG A 44 6.45 12.79 -6.24
C ARG A 44 5.19 12.10 -5.72
N ILE A 45 5.37 11.14 -4.81
CA ILE A 45 4.30 10.41 -4.12
C ILE A 45 4.69 10.39 -2.63
N SER A 46 3.73 10.70 -1.75
CA SER A 46 3.99 10.72 -0.31
C SER A 46 4.40 9.34 0.20
N LYS A 47 5.49 9.24 0.98
CA LYS A 47 5.91 7.98 1.63
C LYS A 47 4.78 7.39 2.49
N ASN A 48 3.98 8.27 3.09
CA ASN A 48 2.83 7.91 3.89
C ASN A 48 1.70 7.32 3.05
N TRP A 49 1.48 7.86 1.86
CA TRP A 49 0.49 7.35 0.91
C TRP A 49 0.86 5.93 0.47
N ALA A 50 2.12 5.74 0.09
CA ALA A 50 2.62 4.43 -0.28
C ALA A 50 2.49 3.43 0.87
N ALA A 51 2.79 3.84 2.09
CA ALA A 51 2.81 2.94 3.24
C ALA A 51 1.41 2.43 3.64
N ILE A 52 0.42 3.32 3.76
CA ILE A 52 -0.92 2.97 4.28
C ILE A 52 -2.08 3.35 3.34
N GLY A 53 -1.92 4.37 2.51
CA GLY A 53 -2.97 4.85 1.60
C GLY A 53 -3.24 3.89 0.44
N SER A 54 -2.17 3.43 -0.22
CA SER A 54 -2.21 2.45 -1.32
C SER A 54 -2.88 1.11 -0.93
N PRO A 55 -2.54 0.46 0.20
CA PRO A 55 -3.23 -0.77 0.61
C PRO A 55 -4.66 -0.48 1.10
N ALA A 56 -4.94 0.69 1.70
CA ALA A 56 -6.30 1.07 2.09
C ALA A 56 -7.22 1.25 0.88
N ILE A 57 -6.79 1.95 -0.18
CA ILE A 57 -7.61 2.11 -1.39
C ILE A 57 -7.85 0.77 -2.09
N SER A 58 -6.82 -0.08 -2.14
CA SER A 58 -6.96 -1.44 -2.70
C SER A 58 -8.00 -2.25 -1.92
N SER A 59 -7.99 -2.16 -0.59
CA SER A 59 -8.97 -2.81 0.28
C SER A 59 -10.39 -2.29 0.06
N ILE A 60 -10.57 -0.97 -0.10
CA ILE A 60 -11.88 -0.37 -0.42
C ILE A 60 -12.40 -0.89 -1.76
N CYS A 61 -11.55 -1.00 -2.77
CA CYS A 61 -11.93 -1.57 -4.07
C CYS A 61 -12.41 -3.03 -3.93
N PHE A 62 -11.72 -3.86 -3.15
CA PHE A 62 -12.14 -5.24 -2.91
C PHE A 62 -13.43 -5.34 -2.10
N ILE A 63 -13.61 -4.50 -1.08
CA ILE A 63 -14.87 -4.48 -0.30
C ILE A 63 -16.02 -4.03 -1.19
N TYR A 64 -15.85 -2.99 -2.02
CA TYR A 64 -16.87 -2.57 -2.98
C TYR A 64 -17.26 -3.72 -3.93
N LEU A 65 -16.27 -4.39 -4.52
CA LEU A 65 -16.50 -5.53 -5.40
C LEU A 65 -17.27 -6.64 -4.68
N PHE A 66 -16.84 -6.99 -3.47
CA PHE A 66 -17.48 -8.03 -2.65
C PHE A 66 -18.92 -7.65 -2.28
N SER A 67 -19.16 -6.42 -1.82
CA SER A 67 -20.49 -5.91 -1.48
C SER A 67 -21.46 -6.03 -2.65
N VAL A 68 -21.06 -5.64 -3.87
CA VAL A 68 -21.92 -5.74 -5.07
C VAL A 68 -22.23 -7.19 -5.43
N LEU A 69 -21.29 -8.12 -5.20
CA LEU A 69 -21.50 -9.55 -5.51
C LEU A 69 -22.48 -10.21 -4.54
N ILE A 70 -22.45 -9.83 -3.26
CA ILE A 70 -23.23 -10.49 -2.22
C ILE A 70 -24.54 -9.77 -1.86
N GLU A 71 -24.74 -8.52 -2.30
CA GLU A 71 -25.85 -7.63 -1.89
C GLU A 71 -27.22 -8.31 -1.81
N LYS A 72 -27.56 -9.18 -2.76
CA LYS A 72 -28.86 -9.87 -2.82
C LYS A 72 -28.98 -11.13 -1.98
N HIS A 73 -27.86 -11.62 -1.43
CA HIS A 73 -27.75 -12.93 -0.80
C HIS A 73 -27.47 -12.85 0.70
N VAL A 74 -27.22 -11.65 1.23
CA VAL A 74 -26.85 -11.46 2.64
C VAL A 74 -27.77 -10.45 3.33
N PRO A 75 -27.93 -10.56 4.66
CA PRO A 75 -28.67 -9.58 5.43
C PRO A 75 -28.08 -8.16 5.38
N ASP A 76 -28.94 -7.15 5.46
CA ASP A 76 -28.57 -5.72 5.40
C ASP A 76 -27.53 -5.30 6.44
N TRP A 77 -27.54 -5.91 7.64
CA TRP A 77 -26.58 -5.59 8.69
C TRP A 77 -25.13 -5.94 8.31
N LEU A 78 -24.92 -6.96 7.47
CA LEU A 78 -23.59 -7.30 6.95
C LEU A 78 -23.12 -6.25 5.94
N ILE A 79 -24.01 -5.82 5.03
CA ILE A 79 -23.72 -4.74 4.08
C ILE A 79 -23.41 -3.43 4.82
N PHE A 80 -24.17 -3.12 5.86
CA PHE A 80 -23.89 -1.99 6.74
C PHE A 80 -22.51 -2.10 7.41
N GLY A 81 -22.15 -3.27 7.94
CA GLY A 81 -20.82 -3.52 8.50
C GLY A 81 -19.68 -3.31 7.50
N LEU A 82 -19.84 -3.79 6.26
CA LEU A 82 -18.88 -3.55 5.17
C LEU A 82 -18.78 -2.07 4.82
N ALA A 83 -19.89 -1.34 4.80
CA ALA A 83 -19.89 0.10 4.57
C ALA A 83 -19.15 0.86 5.68
N CYS A 84 -19.34 0.48 6.95
CA CYS A 84 -18.58 1.05 8.08
C CYS A 84 -17.07 0.77 7.94
N LEU A 85 -16.70 -0.45 7.53
CA LEU A 85 -15.30 -0.81 7.29
C LEU A 85 -14.69 0.01 6.14
N MET A 86 -15.41 0.20 5.04
CA MET A 86 -14.98 1.07 3.94
C MET A 86 -14.74 2.51 4.42
N MET A 87 -15.63 3.03 5.28
CA MET A 87 -15.50 4.38 5.82
C MET A 87 -14.28 4.52 6.74
N LEU A 88 -13.99 3.49 7.55
CA LEU A 88 -12.76 3.45 8.36
C LEU A 88 -11.50 3.42 7.48
N LEU A 89 -11.49 2.63 6.42
CA LEU A 89 -10.38 2.58 5.47
C LEU A 89 -10.20 3.89 4.71
N LEU A 90 -11.29 4.60 4.40
CA LEU A 90 -11.23 5.93 3.82
C LEU A 90 -10.55 6.91 4.78
N LEU A 91 -10.84 6.82 6.07
CA LEU A 91 -10.15 7.60 7.10
C LEU A 91 -8.65 7.25 7.18
N VAL A 92 -8.28 5.97 7.11
CA VAL A 92 -6.87 5.54 7.02
C VAL A 92 -6.20 6.10 5.76
N MET A 93 -6.90 6.11 4.63
CA MET A 93 -6.41 6.69 3.38
C MET A 93 -6.14 8.19 3.53
N ILE A 94 -7.07 8.95 4.13
CA ILE A 94 -6.90 10.38 4.40
C ILE A 94 -5.70 10.60 5.34
N ILE A 95 -5.57 9.79 6.38
CA ILE A 95 -4.41 9.82 7.29
C ILE A 95 -3.11 9.57 6.52
N GLY A 96 -3.10 8.65 5.56
CA GLY A 96 -1.95 8.40 4.67
C GLY A 96 -1.55 9.58 3.78
N LEU A 97 -2.46 10.54 3.55
CA LEU A 97 -2.15 11.77 2.82
C LEU A 97 -1.55 12.86 3.73
N LEU A 98 -1.75 12.76 5.04
CA LEU A 98 -1.20 13.73 5.99
C LEU A 98 0.32 13.59 6.09
N PRO A 99 1.07 14.70 6.22
CA PRO A 99 2.53 14.69 6.39
C PRO A 99 2.94 14.37 7.84
N ILE A 100 2.34 13.36 8.46
CA ILE A 100 2.66 12.90 9.82
C ILE A 100 3.64 11.73 9.78
N LYS A 101 4.49 11.57 10.79
CA LYS A 101 5.40 10.42 10.86
C LYS A 101 4.67 9.19 11.38
N PHE A 102 4.67 8.11 10.61
CA PHE A 102 4.19 6.80 11.04
C PHE A 102 5.29 5.98 11.69
N PRO A 103 4.94 4.89 12.40
CA PRO A 103 5.92 3.94 12.89
C PRO A 103 6.83 3.44 11.76
N ARG A 104 8.14 3.37 12.04
CA ARG A 104 9.19 3.06 11.04
C ARG A 104 8.92 1.80 10.21
N TRP A 105 8.34 0.77 10.84
CA TRP A 105 8.09 -0.53 10.21
C TRP A 105 7.02 -0.51 9.11
N VAL A 106 6.22 0.55 9.01
CA VAL A 106 5.19 0.70 7.99
C VAL A 106 5.80 1.09 6.63
N TYR A 107 7.01 1.65 6.61
CA TYR A 107 7.64 2.15 5.38
C TYR A 107 8.41 1.07 4.62
N ALA A 108 8.40 1.19 3.28
CA ALA A 108 9.12 0.29 2.39
C ALA A 108 10.64 0.29 2.62
N ASP A 109 11.23 1.44 2.94
CA ASP A 109 12.66 1.59 3.23
C ASP A 109 13.08 0.74 4.46
N TRP A 110 12.24 0.71 5.50
CA TRP A 110 12.50 -0.11 6.68
C TRP A 110 12.32 -1.61 6.39
N GLN A 111 11.30 -1.98 5.62
CA GLN A 111 11.11 -3.37 5.19
C GLN A 111 12.28 -3.85 4.34
N TYR A 112 12.81 -3.00 3.46
CA TYR A 112 14.00 -3.27 2.67
C TYR A 112 15.23 -3.47 3.55
N ALA A 113 15.48 -2.54 4.48
CA ALA A 113 16.62 -2.62 5.40
C ALA A 113 16.56 -3.88 6.27
N LYS A 114 15.36 -4.24 6.75
CA LYS A 114 15.13 -5.47 7.51
C LYS A 114 15.51 -6.73 6.72
N ARG A 115 15.13 -6.82 5.44
CA ARG A 115 15.44 -8.00 4.59
C ARG A 115 16.92 -8.15 4.30
N HIS A 116 17.66 -7.04 4.29
CA HIS A 116 19.07 -7.01 3.92
C HIS A 116 20.01 -6.93 5.12
N GLY A 117 19.51 -6.98 6.35
CA GLY A 117 20.33 -6.87 7.56
C GLY A 117 20.99 -5.49 7.70
N LEU A 118 20.37 -4.44 7.16
CA LEU A 118 20.85 -3.05 7.20
C LEU A 118 20.24 -2.28 8.38
N LEU A 119 19.90 -3.00 9.46
CA LEU A 119 19.38 -2.40 10.67
C LEU A 119 20.50 -2.30 11.71
N ASP A 120 20.54 -1.19 12.43
CA ASP A 120 21.43 -1.02 13.58
C ASP A 120 20.94 -1.84 14.79
N ALA A 121 21.71 -1.79 15.89
CA ALA A 121 21.36 -2.49 17.14
C ALA A 121 20.02 -2.02 17.75
N ASP A 122 19.59 -0.79 17.46
CA ASP A 122 18.35 -0.18 17.93
C ASP A 122 17.16 -0.42 16.96
N GLY A 123 17.40 -1.14 15.87
CA GLY A 123 16.42 -1.46 14.82
C GLY A 123 16.04 -0.29 13.91
N ASN A 124 16.85 0.79 13.89
CA ASN A 124 16.78 1.82 12.86
C ASN A 124 17.57 1.39 11.62
N ILE A 125 17.37 2.12 10.52
CA ILE A 125 18.17 1.91 9.31
C ILE A 125 19.57 2.43 9.59
N ASP A 126 20.57 1.55 9.50
CA ASP A 126 21.98 1.94 9.50
C ASP A 126 22.25 2.67 8.17
N GLN A 127 22.37 4.00 8.24
CA GLN A 127 22.50 4.85 7.06
C GLN A 127 23.79 4.55 6.29
N GLU A 128 24.90 4.31 6.99
CA GLU A 128 26.19 4.01 6.36
C GLU A 128 26.13 2.65 5.64
N ALA A 129 25.57 1.63 6.29
CA ALA A 129 25.38 0.33 5.64
C ALA A 129 24.38 0.41 4.47
N TYR A 130 23.31 1.21 4.61
CA TYR A 130 22.27 1.37 3.60
C TYR A 130 22.77 2.10 2.36
N GLU A 131 23.49 3.21 2.52
CA GLU A 131 24.07 3.99 1.41
C GLU A 131 25.13 3.15 0.67
N ASN A 132 26.05 2.51 1.40
CA ASN A 132 27.04 1.62 0.79
C ASN A 132 26.43 0.42 0.06
N HIS A 133 25.26 -0.05 0.51
CA HIS A 133 24.53 -1.12 -0.15
C HIS A 133 23.72 -0.62 -1.36
N ALA A 134 23.17 0.58 -1.28
CA ALA A 134 22.47 1.23 -2.39
C ALA A 134 23.45 1.61 -3.53
N ASP A 135 24.65 2.09 -3.21
CA ASP A 135 25.68 2.42 -4.19
C ASP A 135 26.28 1.17 -4.85
N ARG A 136 26.48 0.08 -4.09
CA ARG A 136 26.94 -1.20 -4.66
C ARG A 136 25.89 -1.91 -5.51
N LYS A 137 24.61 -1.71 -5.19
CA LYS A 137 23.49 -2.09 -6.04
C LYS A 137 23.09 -0.87 -6.87
N GLU A 138 24.00 -0.34 -7.68
CA GLU A 138 23.60 0.60 -8.74
C GLU A 138 22.36 0.00 -9.40
N PHE A 139 21.23 0.72 -9.28
CA PHE A 139 19.90 0.25 -9.62
C PHE A 139 19.76 0.07 -11.15
N TRP A 140 20.49 -0.86 -11.73
CA TRP A 140 20.50 -1.24 -13.15
C TRP A 140 19.78 -2.57 -13.38
#